data_AF-A0A2E8DRN3-F1
#
_entry.id   AF-A0A2E8DRN3-F1
#
_cell.length_a   1.000
_cell.length_b   1.000
_cell.length_c   1.000
_cell.angle_alpha   90.00
_cell.angle_beta   90.00
_cell.angle_gamma   90.00
#
_symmetry.space_group_name_H-M   'P 1'
#
loop_
_entity.id
_entity.type
_entity.pdbx_description
1 polymer ?
#
loop_
_entity_poly.entity_id
_entity_poly.type
_entity_poly.pdbx_seq_one_letter_code
_entity_poly.pdbx_strand_id
1 'polypeptide(L)'
;MLGDVASPIAKRTPTNTLGKEAFLRLLTTQLQHQNPLEPMDNQQFVAQMAEFSALEQMQNLNKSFASVALLEASSLIGKEIEAAESGTSDRVINGVVSSVRLLDGKTILRVGERDVNVNNVQKISQ
;
A
#
# COMPACT_ATOMS: atom_id res chain seq x y z
N MET A 1 -46.34 3.17 15.25
CA MET A 1 -44.89 3.39 15.38
C MET A 1 -44.23 2.36 14.48
N LEU A 2 -43.63 2.81 13.38
CA LEU A 2 -43.12 1.98 12.29
C LEU A 2 -41.71 1.48 12.66
N GLY A 3 -41.50 0.17 12.53
CA GLY A 3 -40.26 -0.51 12.86
C GLY A 3 -39.14 -0.18 11.88
N ASP A 4 -37.96 0.04 12.45
CA ASP A 4 -36.70 0.35 11.81
C ASP A 4 -36.20 -0.82 10.95
N VAL A 5 -36.14 -0.63 9.62
CA VAL A 5 -35.53 -1.57 8.67
C VAL A 5 -34.15 -1.07 8.27
N ALA A 6 -33.17 -1.28 9.13
CA ALA A 6 -31.77 -1.08 8.81
C ALA A 6 -31.31 -2.15 7.79
N SER A 7 -31.26 -1.78 6.50
CA SER A 7 -30.62 -2.58 5.46
C SER A 7 -29.11 -2.67 5.69
N PRO A 8 -28.47 -3.85 5.57
CA PRO A 8 -27.02 -3.95 5.67
C PRO A 8 -26.38 -3.27 4.45
N ILE A 9 -25.61 -2.21 4.71
CA ILE A 9 -24.80 -1.53 3.69
C ILE A 9 -23.71 -2.52 3.25
N ALA A 10 -23.98 -3.25 2.17
CA ALA A 10 -22.98 -4.05 1.49
C ALA A 10 -21.84 -3.12 1.08
N LYS A 11 -20.68 -3.24 1.74
CA LYS A 11 -19.43 -2.60 1.34
C LYS A 11 -19.14 -3.02 -0.10
N ARG A 12 -19.50 -2.16 -1.05
CA ARG A 12 -19.08 -2.30 -2.45
C ARG A 12 -17.58 -2.11 -2.49
N THR A 13 -16.84 -3.22 -2.54
CA THR A 13 -15.42 -3.21 -2.90
C THR A 13 -15.33 -2.66 -4.33
N PRO A 14 -14.67 -1.53 -4.57
CA PRO A 14 -14.51 -1.03 -5.94
C PRO A 14 -13.62 -2.02 -6.69
N THR A 15 -14.22 -2.72 -7.64
CA THR A 15 -13.53 -3.65 -8.54
C THR A 15 -12.65 -2.86 -9.51
N ASN A 16 -11.35 -2.84 -9.20
CA ASN A 16 -10.23 -2.25 -9.95
C ASN A 16 -10.09 -2.76 -11.41
N THR A 17 -10.85 -3.77 -11.81
CA THR A 17 -10.89 -4.32 -13.17
C THR A 17 -11.55 -3.38 -14.20
N LEU A 18 -12.34 -2.39 -13.75
CA LEU A 18 -13.12 -1.53 -14.64
C LEU A 18 -12.27 -0.58 -15.50
N GLY A 19 -11.15 -0.04 -14.98
CA GLY A 19 -10.33 0.96 -15.68
C GLY A 19 -9.59 0.42 -16.90
N LYS A 20 -8.99 -0.77 -16.78
CA LYS A 20 -8.27 -1.45 -17.86
C LYS A 20 -9.21 -1.97 -18.95
N GLU A 21 -10.37 -2.52 -18.57
CA GLU A 21 -11.37 -3.00 -19.53
C GLU A 21 -12.05 -1.84 -20.26
N ALA A 22 -12.32 -0.72 -19.58
CA ALA A 22 -12.80 0.49 -20.21
C ALA A 22 -11.76 1.08 -21.18
N PHE A 23 -10.47 1.06 -20.82
CA PHE A 23 -9.37 1.46 -21.69
C PHE A 23 -9.28 0.63 -22.98
N LEU A 24 -9.25 -0.71 -22.85
CA LEU A 24 -9.17 -1.60 -24.02
C LEU A 24 -10.42 -1.49 -24.90
N ARG A 25 -11.61 -1.35 -24.30
CA ARG A 25 -12.86 -1.12 -25.04
C ARG A 25 -12.80 0.20 -25.81
N LEU A 26 -12.36 1.29 -25.18
CA LEU A 26 -12.27 2.60 -25.82
C LEU A 26 -11.21 2.64 -26.94
N LEU A 27 -10.05 2.01 -26.74
CA LEU A 27 -9.02 1.84 -27.78
C LEU A 27 -9.57 1.06 -28.99
N THR A 28 -10.34 0.00 -28.73
CA THR A 28 -11.00 -0.80 -29.79
C THR A 28 -12.10 0.00 -30.49
N THR A 29 -12.90 0.78 -29.75
CA THR A 29 -13.96 1.61 -30.31
C THR A 29 -13.42 2.74 -31.19
N GLN A 30 -12.29 3.35 -30.82
CA GLN A 30 -11.63 4.37 -31.65
C GLN A 30 -11.07 3.78 -32.95
N LEU A 31 -10.49 2.57 -32.93
CA LEU A 31 -10.05 1.89 -34.16
C LEU A 31 -11.21 1.54 -35.11
N GLN A 32 -12.43 1.40 -34.59
CA GLN A 32 -13.61 1.02 -35.37
C GLN A 32 -14.43 2.21 -35.93
N HIS A 33 -14.31 3.42 -35.36
CA HIS A 33 -15.23 4.53 -35.64
C HIS A 33 -14.60 5.91 -35.95
N GLN A 34 -13.28 6.01 -36.19
CA GLN A 34 -12.66 7.32 -36.45
C GLN A 34 -13.00 7.87 -37.85
N ASN A 35 -14.02 8.73 -37.91
CA ASN A 35 -14.16 9.77 -38.93
C ASN A 35 -13.17 10.91 -38.55
N PRO A 36 -12.21 11.28 -39.41
CA PRO A 36 -10.99 12.04 -39.06
C PRO A 36 -11.15 13.49 -38.56
N LEU A 37 -12.36 14.02 -38.38
CA LEU A 37 -12.58 15.45 -38.17
C LEU A 37 -12.71 15.91 -36.70
N GLU A 38 -12.82 15.03 -35.70
CA GLU A 38 -12.83 15.45 -34.27
C GLU A 38 -12.16 14.44 -33.31
N PRO A 39 -10.81 14.45 -33.15
CA PRO A 39 -10.11 13.51 -32.28
C PRO A 39 -9.85 13.98 -30.83
N MET A 40 -10.22 15.21 -30.43
CA MET A 40 -9.46 15.89 -29.36
C MET A 40 -9.94 15.69 -27.91
N ASP A 41 -11.19 15.33 -27.61
CA ASP A 41 -11.69 15.34 -26.21
C ASP A 41 -11.46 14.00 -25.46
N ASN A 42 -11.57 12.87 -26.17
CA ASN A 42 -11.51 11.55 -25.55
C ASN A 42 -10.07 11.09 -25.21
N GLN A 43 -9.05 11.59 -25.91
CA GLN A 43 -7.67 11.17 -25.67
C GLN A 43 -7.11 11.73 -24.36
N GLN A 44 -7.49 12.95 -23.98
CA GLN A 44 -6.98 13.61 -22.78
C GLN A 44 -7.59 13.02 -21.50
N PHE A 45 -8.87 12.64 -21.53
CA PHE A 45 -9.51 11.88 -20.44
C PHE A 45 -8.88 10.49 -20.26
N VAL A 46 -8.57 9.80 -21.36
CA VAL A 46 -7.90 8.49 -21.33
C VAL A 46 -6.49 8.58 -20.76
N ALA A 47 -5.73 9.59 -21.16
CA ALA A 47 -4.39 9.81 -20.62
C ALA A 47 -4.42 10.01 -19.10
N GLN A 48 -5.35 10.83 -18.60
CA GLN A 48 -5.53 11.03 -17.15
C GLN A 48 -5.95 9.73 -16.44
N MET A 49 -6.86 8.95 -17.00
CA MET A 49 -7.27 7.68 -16.40
C MET A 49 -6.15 6.64 -16.37
N ALA A 50 -5.32 6.58 -17.41
CA ALA A 50 -4.13 5.73 -17.44
C ALA A 50 -3.12 6.16 -16.36
N GLU A 51 -2.92 7.47 -16.17
CA GLU A 51 -2.07 8.02 -15.12
C GLU A 51 -2.58 7.68 -13.72
N PHE A 52 -3.87 7.88 -13.45
CA PHE A 52 -4.48 7.48 -12.17
C PHE A 52 -4.38 5.97 -11.91
N SER A 53 -4.61 5.14 -12.95
CA SER A 53 -4.49 3.68 -12.83
C SER A 53 -3.05 3.27 -12.51
N ALA A 54 -2.06 3.92 -13.12
CA ALA A 54 -0.65 3.68 -12.83
C ALA A 54 -0.28 4.08 -11.40
N LEU A 55 -0.76 5.23 -10.92
CA LEU A 55 -0.57 5.67 -9.54
C LEU A 55 -1.21 4.69 -8.54
N GLU A 56 -2.44 4.25 -8.79
CA GLU A 56 -3.12 3.27 -7.95
C GLU A 56 -2.36 1.94 -7.92
N GLN A 57 -1.89 1.48 -9.08
CA GLN A 57 -1.12 0.24 -9.16
C GLN A 57 0.21 0.35 -8.39
N MET A 58 0.90 1.49 -8.45
CA MET A 58 2.07 1.75 -7.61
C MET A 58 1.73 1.76 -6.12
N GLN A 59 0.60 2.35 -5.72
CA GLN A 59 0.17 2.29 -4.32
C GLN A 59 -0.13 0.86 -3.87
N ASN A 60 -0.76 0.06 -4.72
CA ASN A 60 -1.04 -1.35 -4.43
C ASN A 60 0.25 -2.16 -4.32
N LEU A 61 1.24 -1.92 -5.19
CA LEU A 61 2.56 -2.53 -5.07
C LEU A 61 3.25 -2.14 -3.76
N ASN A 62 3.24 -0.86 -3.39
CA ASN A 62 3.80 -0.40 -2.11
C ASN A 62 3.15 -1.09 -0.90
N LYS A 63 1.83 -1.28 -0.91
CA LYS A 63 1.11 -2.03 0.14
C LYS A 63 1.52 -3.50 0.20
N SER A 64 1.71 -4.13 -0.96
CA SER A 64 2.19 -5.52 -1.05
C SER A 64 3.60 -5.64 -0.49
N PHE A 65 4.52 -4.75 -0.87
CA PHE A 65 5.88 -4.73 -0.32
C PHE A 65 5.89 -4.51 1.19
N ALA A 66 5.07 -3.59 1.69
CA ALA A 66 4.93 -3.35 3.13
C ALA A 66 4.42 -4.60 3.89
N SER A 67 3.55 -5.39 3.27
CA SER A 67 3.04 -6.65 3.84
C SER A 67 4.13 -7.74 3.88
N VAL A 68 4.95 -7.83 2.83
CA VAL A 68 6.10 -8.76 2.80
C VAL A 68 7.14 -8.35 3.86
N ALA A 69 7.47 -7.07 3.96
CA ALA A 69 8.41 -6.58 4.98
C ALA A 69 7.91 -6.87 6.41
N LEU A 70 6.59 -6.79 6.65
CA LEU A 70 6.00 -7.17 7.92
C LEU A 70 6.16 -8.68 8.21
N LEU A 71 5.97 -9.53 7.21
CA LEU A 71 6.16 -10.98 7.36
C LEU A 71 7.61 -11.33 7.70
N GLU A 72 8.57 -10.73 6.99
CA GLU A 72 10.00 -10.92 7.26
C GLU A 72 10.36 -10.44 8.68
N ALA A 73 9.91 -9.25 9.06
CA ALA A 73 10.16 -8.71 10.39
C ALA A 73 9.46 -9.51 11.50
N SER A 74 8.36 -10.21 11.21
CA SER A 74 7.70 -11.09 12.19
C SER A 74 8.63 -12.20 12.69
N SER A 75 9.62 -12.61 11.90
CA SER A 75 10.66 -13.56 12.33
C SER A 75 11.59 -13.00 13.42
N LEU A 76 11.61 -11.69 13.62
CA LEU A 76 12.42 -11.01 14.64
C LEU A 76 11.76 -11.05 16.02
N ILE A 77 10.47 -11.36 16.11
CA ILE A 77 9.77 -11.46 17.40
C ILE A 77 10.45 -12.54 18.25
N GLY A 78 10.79 -12.17 19.49
CA GLY A 78 11.53 -13.03 20.41
C GLY A 78 13.04 -13.05 20.21
N LYS A 79 13.58 -12.43 19.15
CA LYS A 79 15.02 -12.24 18.97
C LYS A 79 15.51 -11.00 19.69
N GLU A 80 16.75 -11.03 20.14
CA GLU A 80 17.43 -9.86 20.67
C GLU A 80 18.02 -9.04 19.52
N ILE A 81 17.80 -7.73 19.54
CA ILE A 81 18.32 -6.81 18.53
C ILE A 81 19.12 -5.68 19.16
N GLU A 82 20.03 -5.11 18.38
CA GLU A 82 20.70 -3.85 18.64
C GLU A 82 20.34 -2.89 17.50
N ALA A 83 19.79 -1.73 17.83
CA ALA A 83 19.29 -0.78 16.84
C ALA A 83 19.53 0.67 17.24
N ALA A 84 19.70 1.56 16.25
CA ALA A 84 19.86 2.98 16.51
C ALA A 84 18.54 3.63 16.96
N GLU A 85 18.61 4.46 18.01
CA GLU A 85 17.49 5.28 18.46
C GLU A 85 17.19 6.39 17.42
N SER A 86 15.91 6.54 17.08
CA SER A 86 15.48 7.50 16.07
C SER A 86 15.83 8.93 16.52
N GLY A 87 16.77 9.58 15.82
CA GLY A 87 17.17 10.96 16.08
C GLY A 87 18.51 11.14 16.78
N THR A 88 19.22 10.07 17.15
CA THR A 88 20.60 10.18 17.69
C THR A 88 21.41 8.94 17.33
N SER A 89 22.37 9.08 16.41
CA SER A 89 23.18 7.94 15.91
C SER A 89 24.03 7.24 16.96
N ASP A 90 24.27 7.90 18.10
CA ASP A 90 25.18 7.42 19.15
C ASP A 90 24.44 6.63 20.25
N ARG A 91 23.11 6.56 20.19
CA ARG A 91 22.30 5.82 21.16
C ARG A 91 21.77 4.55 20.53
N VAL A 92 22.17 3.41 21.11
CA VAL A 92 21.68 2.09 20.75
C VAL A 92 20.60 1.61 21.72
N ILE A 93 19.60 0.95 21.16
CA ILE A 93 18.54 0.26 21.88
C ILE A 93 18.82 -1.23 21.73
N ASN A 94 19.03 -1.89 22.88
CA ASN A 94 19.22 -3.32 22.96
C ASN A 94 18.02 -3.95 23.64
N GLY A 95 17.58 -5.09 23.13
CA GLY A 95 16.59 -5.92 23.80
C GLY A 95 15.81 -6.82 22.87
N VAL A 96 14.87 -7.56 23.46
CA VAL A 96 14.04 -8.54 22.75
C VAL A 96 12.87 -7.84 22.08
N VAL A 97 12.63 -8.17 20.80
CA VAL A 97 11.47 -7.70 20.06
C VAL A 97 10.21 -8.39 20.57
N SER A 98 9.24 -7.61 21.07
CA SER A 98 7.97 -8.13 21.59
C SER A 98 6.86 -8.16 20.55
N SER A 99 6.88 -7.25 19.58
CA SER A 99 5.89 -7.21 18.49
C SER A 99 6.40 -6.45 17.27
N VAL A 100 5.75 -6.68 16.13
CA VAL A 100 6.00 -5.97 14.88
C VAL A 100 4.69 -5.41 14.35
N ARG A 101 4.73 -4.19 13.84
CA ARG A 101 3.57 -3.49 13.28
C ARG A 101 3.97 -2.66 12.07
N LEU A 102 3.03 -2.51 11.14
CA LEU A 102 3.18 -1.58 10.03
C LEU A 102 2.50 -0.25 10.40
N LEU A 103 3.23 0.86 10.29
CA LEU A 103 2.72 2.21 10.51
C LEU A 103 3.23 3.11 9.38
N ASP A 104 2.33 3.75 8.64
CA ASP A 104 2.66 4.64 7.52
C ASP A 104 3.63 4.02 6.49
N GLY A 105 3.46 2.72 6.20
CA GLY A 105 4.34 1.98 5.29
C GLY A 105 5.72 1.63 5.86
N LYS A 106 5.99 1.96 7.12
CA LYS A 106 7.23 1.62 7.83
C LYS A 106 6.98 0.46 8.78
N THR A 107 7.89 -0.50 8.79
CA THR A 107 7.86 -1.62 9.73
C THR A 107 8.53 -1.21 11.03
N ILE A 108 7.75 -1.25 12.11
CA ILE A 108 8.15 -0.84 13.45
C ILE A 108 8.20 -2.08 14.36
N LEU A 109 9.31 -2.23 15.06
CA LEU A 109 9.58 -3.24 16.08
C LEU A 109 9.37 -2.61 17.46
N ARG A 110 8.68 -3.33 18.36
CA ARG A 110 8.56 -2.96 19.77
C ARG A 110 9.66 -3.67 20.55
N VAL A 111 10.53 -2.91 21.23
CA VAL A 111 11.59 -3.43 22.10
C VAL A 111 11.41 -2.81 23.49
N GLY A 112 10.89 -3.59 24.44
CA GLY A 112 10.39 -3.05 25.70
C GLY A 112 9.31 -1.99 25.46
N GLU A 113 9.52 -0.78 25.98
CA GLU A 113 8.62 0.38 25.82
C GLU A 113 9.00 1.28 24.62
N ARG A 114 9.99 0.88 23.81
CA ARG A 114 10.49 1.68 22.69
C ARG A 114 10.04 1.10 21.35
N ASP A 115 9.65 1.99 20.46
CA ASP A 115 9.37 1.68 19.07
C ASP A 115 10.60 1.99 18.21
N VAL A 116 11.04 1.01 17.42
CA VAL A 116 12.24 1.09 16.58
C VAL A 116 11.90 0.74 15.15
N ASN A 117 12.39 1.51 14.18
CA ASN A 117 12.22 1.15 12.78
C ASN A 117 13.10 -0.07 12.44
N VAL A 118 12.58 -1.05 11.71
CA VAL A 118 13.35 -2.23 11.28
C VAL A 118 14.63 -1.84 10.51
N ASN A 119 14.62 -0.72 9.79
CA ASN A 119 15.77 -0.22 9.03
C ASN A 119 16.91 0.30 9.91
N ASN A 120 16.65 0.55 11.20
CA ASN A 120 17.66 1.00 12.16
C ASN A 120 18.31 -0.16 12.91
N VAL A 121 17.88 -1.41 12.66
CA VAL A 121 18.48 -2.60 13.27
C VAL A 121 19.88 -2.81 12.70
N GLN A 122 20.88 -2.80 13.57
CA GLN A 122 22.28 -2.98 13.21
C GLN A 122 22.72 -4.43 13.39
N LYS A 123 22.13 -5.14 14.37
CA LYS A 123 22.46 -6.54 14.66
C LYS A 123 21.25 -7.29 15.22
N ILE A 124 21.20 -8.58 14.89
CA ILE A 124 20.20 -9.54 15.40
C ILE A 124 20.96 -10.71 16.05
N SER A 125 20.57 -11.08 17.26
CA SER A 125 21.15 -12.18 18.05
C SER A 125 20.04 -13.14 18.51
N GLN A 126 20.44 -14.37 18.89
CA GLN A 126 19.56 -15.43 19.40
C GLN A 126 19.96 -15.83 20.81
#